data_AF-A0A3M4AH67-F1
#
_entry.id   AF-A0A3M4AH67-F1
#
_cell.length_a   1.000
_cell.length_b   1.000
_cell.length_c   1.000
_cell.angle_alpha   90.00
_cell.angle_beta   90.00
_cell.angle_gamma   90.00
#
_symmetry.space_group_name_H-M   'P 1'
#
loop_
_entity.id
_entity.type
_entity.pdbx_description
1 polymer ?
#
loop_
_entity_poly.entity_id
_entity_poly.type
_entity_poly.pdbx_seq_one_letter_code
_entity_poly.pdbx_strand_id
1 'polypeptide(L)' 'MTVSYWTDEAAILAWKQQAEHAEVREQGRARWYQAFVTRVCKVERDYSFNAL' A
#
# COMPACT_ATOMS: atom_id res chain seq x y z
N MET A 1 2.35 -2.69 10.88
CA MET A 1 2.99 -2.72 9.55
C MET A 1 1.98 -3.31 8.58
N THR A 2 1.69 -2.63 7.47
CA THR A 2 0.69 -3.06 6.48
C THR A 2 1.37 -3.23 5.12
N VAL A 3 1.02 -4.29 4.39
CA VAL A 3 1.57 -4.60 3.07
C VAL A 3 0.40 -4.88 2.13
N SER A 4 0.42 -4.29 0.93
CA SER A 4 -0.50 -4.62 -0.16
C SER A 4 0.31 -4.94 -1.42
N TYR A 5 -0.13 -5.95 -2.15
CA TYR A 5 0.48 -6.38 -3.41
C TYR A 5 -0.31 -5.82 -4.58
N TRP A 6 0.42 -5.43 -5.63
CA TRP A 6 -0.13 -4.80 -6.83
C TRP A 6 0.51 -5.44 -8.06
N THR A 7 -0.23 -5.44 -9.17
CA THR A 7 0.26 -5.98 -10.45
C THR A 7 1.43 -5.18 -11.00
N ASP A 8 1.39 -3.86 -10.84
CA ASP A 8 2.37 -2.93 -11.39
C ASP A 8 2.30 -1.55 -10.69
N GLU A 9 3.25 -0.69 -11.01
CA GLU A 9 3.36 0.66 -10.43
C GLU A 9 2.22 1.59 -10.88
N ALA A 10 1.67 1.41 -12.09
CA ALA A 10 0.56 2.23 -12.56
C ALA A 10 -0.71 1.96 -11.74
N ALA A 11 -0.98 0.71 -11.38
CA ALA A 11 -2.07 0.33 -10.48
C ALA A 11 -1.90 0.96 -9.08
N ILE A 12 -0.66 0.98 -8.55
CA ILE A 12 -0.35 1.66 -7.28
C ILE A 12 -0.68 3.15 -7.36
N LEU A 13 -0.27 3.82 -8.44
CA LEU A 13 -0.52 5.24 -8.64
C LEU A 13 -2.02 5.55 -8.80
N ALA A 14 -2.74 4.75 -9.58
CA ALA A 14 -4.17 4.88 -9.74
C ALA A 14 -4.91 4.73 -8.40
N TRP A 15 -4.54 3.74 -7.59
CA TRP A 15 -5.10 3.56 -6.25
C TRP A 15 -4.77 4.72 -5.31
N LYS A 16 -3.55 5.25 -5.35
CA LYS A 16 -3.16 6.42 -4.55
C LYS A 16 -3.98 7.66 -4.89
N GLN A 17 -4.46 7.78 -6.12
CA GLN A 17 -5.25 8.92 -6.61
C GLN A 17 -6.75 8.78 -6.38
N GLN A 18 -7.25 7.63 -5.94
CA GLN A 18 -8.67 7.47 -5.60
C GLN A 18 -9.06 8.43 -4.47
N ALA A 19 -10.16 9.17 -4.68
CA ALA A 19 -10.57 10.27 -3.81
C ALA A 19 -10.79 9.84 -2.36
N GLU A 20 -11.50 8.73 -2.15
CA GLU A 20 -11.74 8.15 -0.83
C GLU A 20 -10.42 7.78 -0.12
N HIS A 21 -9.48 7.21 -0.86
CA HIS A 21 -8.19 6.80 -0.31
C HIS A 21 -7.30 8.01 0.02
N ALA A 22 -7.38 9.09 -0.78
CA ALA A 22 -6.70 10.35 -0.49
C ALA A 22 -7.23 10.98 0.81
N GLU A 23 -8.55 11.00 1.01
CA GLU A 23 -9.17 11.54 2.21
C GLU A 23 -8.77 10.75 3.46
N VAL A 24 -8.89 9.41 3.43
CA VAL A 24 -8.50 8.53 4.54
C VAL A 24 -7.03 8.70 4.91
N ARG A 25 -6.15 8.90 3.93
CA ARG A 25 -4.72 9.18 4.17
C ARG A 25 -4.50 10.48 4.93
N GLU A 26 -5.22 11.56 4.62
CA GLU A 26 -5.12 12.82 5.36
C GLU A 26 -5.66 12.67 6.78
N GLN A 27 -6.80 12.00 6.95
CA GLN A 27 -7.35 11.73 8.27
C GLN A 27 -6.38 10.90 9.13
N GLY A 28 -5.72 9.91 8.53
CA GLY A 28 -4.71 9.12 9.22
C GLY A 28 -3.51 9.93 9.69
N ARG A 29 -3.02 10.88 8.87
CA ARG A 29 -1.97 11.83 9.28
C ARG A 29 -2.42 12.73 10.42
N ALA A 30 -3.64 13.23 10.37
CA ALA A 30 -4.14 14.18 11.35
C ALA A 30 -4.50 13.55 12.69
N ARG A 31 -4.92 12.28 12.71
CA ARG A 31 -5.55 11.66 13.89
C ARG A 31 -4.82 10.47 14.48
N TRP A 32 -4.13 9.67 13.67
CA TRP A 32 -3.65 8.35 14.11
C TRP A 32 -2.13 8.21 14.09
N TYR A 33 -1.45 8.82 13.12
CA TYR A 33 -0.02 8.61 12.93
C TYR A 33 0.79 9.86 13.29
N GLN A 34 1.70 9.70 14.26
CA GLN A 34 2.72 10.73 14.54
C GLN A 34 3.78 10.77 13.43
N ALA A 35 4.13 9.62 12.85
CA ALA A 35 5.01 9.49 11.70
C ALA A 35 4.82 8.12 11.03
N PHE A 36 5.05 8.03 9.72
CA PHE A 36 5.14 6.76 8.99
C PHE A 36 6.02 6.89 7.74
N VAL A 37 6.44 5.74 7.19
CA VAL A 37 7.12 5.64 5.90
C VAL A 37 6.36 4.66 5.02
N THR A 38 6.20 5.01 3.75
CA THR A 38 5.70 4.12 2.70
C THR A 38 6.87 3.75 1.79
N ARG A 39 7.03 2.46 1.52
CA ARG A 39 8.03 1.95 0.57
C ARG A 39 7.30 1.20 -0.54
N VAL A 40 7.70 1.46 -1.78
CA VAL A 40 7.26 0.69 -2.95
C VAL A 40 8.45 -0.15 -3.39
N CYS A 41 8.26 -1.46 -3.44
CA CYS A 41 9.32 -2.41 -3.72
C CYS A 41 8.88 -3.37 -4.83
N LYS A 42 9.79 -3.73 -5.72
CA LYS A 42 9.57 -4.81 -6.68
C LYS A 42 9.74 -6.15 -5.97
N VAL A 43 8.76 -7.04 -6.11
CA VAL A 43 8.87 -8.42 -5.64
C VAL A 43 9.72 -9.18 -6.66
N GLU A 44 10.97 -9.47 -6.30
CA GLU A 44 11.88 -10.22 -7.17
C GLU A 44 11.63 -11.74 -7.09
N ARG A 45 11.08 -12.21 -5.97
CA ARG A 45 10.73 -13.61 -5.72
C ARG A 45 9.51 -13.69 -4.81
N ASP A 46 8.58 -14.56 -5.13
CA ASP A 46 7.43 -14.91 -4.30
C ASP A 46 7.35 -16.44 -4.21
N TYR A 47 7.31 -16.96 -2.99
CA TYR A 47 7.26 -18.39 -2.71
C TYR A 47 6.01 -18.66 -1.88
N SER A 48 5.13 -19.51 -2.39
CA SER A 48 3.96 -19.99 -1.65
C SER A 48 4.08 -21.49 -1.40
N PHE A 49 3.80 -21.89 -0.17
CA PHE A 49 3.59 -23.29 0.18
C PHE A 49 2.11 -23.51 0.41
N ASN A 50 1.51 -24.40 -0.37
CA ASN A 50 0.13 -24.82 -0.17
C ASN A 50 0.12 -26.34 0.01
N ALA A 51 -0.08 -26.79 1.26
CA ALA A 51 -0.41 -28.18 1.53
C ALA A 51 -1.89 -28.37 1.20
N LEU A 52 -2.20 -29.24 0.24
CA LEU A 52 -3.57 -29.69 -0.01
C LEU A 52 -4.13 -30.40 1.22
#